data_AF-A0A8H6BWJ0-F1
#
_entry.id   AF-A0A8H6BWJ0-F1
#
_cell.length_a   1.000
_cell.length_b   1.000
_cell.length_c   1.000
_cell.angle_alpha   90.00
_cell.angle_beta   90.00
_cell.angle_gamma   90.00
#
_symmetry.space_group_name_H-M   'P 1'
#
loop_
_entity.id
_entity.type
_entity.pdbx_description
1 polymer ?
#
loop_
_entity_poly.entity_id
_entity_poly.type
_entity_poly.pdbx_seq_one_letter_code
_entity_poly.pdbx_strand_id
1 'polypeptide(L)'
;MPTSLNSELVREIHRDYIEKNFPSGHNNTINPQDLEILSTIRYDPNLSSVSPLTYDDITPQNFFLLPEHTSRLQFSMNFFHLLFGTTLDFEITESFLYKQLVQAMRKLKKSVLCSYKVRGLFKLDGSVTFELYEVPGRHNLLSGIFPDLGTFPEELEFLSHPDDEDGEDVNWKVYISDSPTLISPFTSFKTTKREVYNEARKLYSVLTQVRKKLFFLILKTMSWREASQI
;
A
#
# COMPACT_ATOMS: atom_id res chain seq x y z
N MET A 1 -3.55 -25.16 -39.94
CA MET A 1 -2.20 -25.03 -39.35
C MET A 1 -1.76 -23.58 -39.38
N PRO A 2 -1.97 -22.82 -38.29
CA PRO A 2 -1.12 -21.68 -37.94
C PRO A 2 -0.78 -21.73 -36.43
N THR A 3 0.18 -22.56 -36.06
CA THR A 3 0.53 -22.83 -34.64
C THR A 3 1.90 -22.27 -34.24
N SER A 4 2.82 -22.04 -35.18
CA SER A 4 4.20 -21.61 -34.86
C SER A 4 4.31 -20.13 -34.53
N LEU A 5 3.76 -19.22 -35.34
CA LEU A 5 3.83 -17.77 -35.10
C LEU A 5 3.21 -17.34 -33.76
N ASN A 6 2.09 -17.97 -33.40
CA ASN A 6 1.41 -17.67 -32.14
C ASN A 6 2.23 -18.14 -30.93
N SER A 7 2.96 -19.25 -31.07
CA SER A 7 3.83 -19.75 -30.00
C SER A 7 5.08 -18.89 -29.77
N GLU A 8 5.62 -18.28 -30.83
CA GLU A 8 6.80 -17.43 -30.76
C GLU A 8 6.46 -16.06 -30.14
N LEU A 9 5.34 -15.46 -30.57
CA LEU A 9 4.81 -14.23 -29.98
C LEU A 9 4.49 -14.39 -28.49
N VAL A 10 3.85 -15.51 -28.10
CA VAL A 10 3.57 -15.79 -26.68
C VAL A 10 4.86 -15.91 -25.88
N ARG A 11 5.89 -16.58 -26.41
CA ARG A 11 7.21 -16.70 -25.75
C ARG A 11 7.91 -15.35 -25.60
N GLU A 12 7.82 -14.50 -26.61
CA GLU A 12 8.34 -13.13 -26.56
C GLU A 12 7.63 -12.30 -25.48
N ILE A 13 6.29 -12.27 -25.47
CA ILE A 13 5.50 -11.58 -24.44
C ILE A 13 5.86 -12.07 -23.03
N HIS A 14 5.99 -13.40 -22.85
CA HIS A 14 6.37 -13.98 -21.57
C HIS A 14 7.80 -13.57 -21.15
N ARG A 15 8.76 -13.61 -22.08
CA ARG A 15 10.16 -13.22 -21.79
C ARG A 15 10.23 -11.74 -21.40
N ASP A 16 9.61 -10.87 -22.19
CA ASP A 16 9.58 -9.42 -21.94
C ASP A 16 8.93 -9.12 -20.58
N TYR A 17 7.86 -9.85 -20.25
CA TYR A 17 7.21 -9.75 -18.95
C TYR A 17 8.16 -10.12 -17.81
N ILE A 18 8.87 -11.24 -17.93
CA ILE A 18 9.83 -11.72 -16.92
C ILE A 18 10.99 -10.73 -16.79
N GLU A 19 11.63 -10.33 -17.88
CA GLU A 19 12.79 -9.41 -17.86
C GLU A 19 12.44 -8.04 -17.27
N LYS A 20 11.22 -7.54 -17.52
CA LYS A 20 10.74 -6.26 -17.00
C LYS A 20 10.43 -6.27 -15.50
N ASN A 21 10.00 -7.42 -14.96
CA ASN A 21 9.40 -7.51 -13.63
C ASN A 21 10.18 -8.38 -12.63
N PHE A 22 11.01 -9.28 -13.13
CA PHE A 22 11.82 -10.23 -12.37
C PHE A 22 13.27 -10.13 -12.86
N PRO A 23 13.94 -9.00 -12.58
CA PRO A 23 15.32 -8.80 -12.97
C PRO A 23 16.18 -9.93 -12.39
N SER A 24 16.84 -10.68 -13.28
CA SER A 24 17.90 -11.62 -12.92
C SER A 24 19.22 -10.88 -13.02
N GLY A 25 20.15 -11.11 -12.08
CA GLY A 25 21.34 -10.28 -11.82
C GLY A 25 22.32 -10.01 -12.98
N HIS A 26 22.02 -10.44 -14.21
CA HIS A 26 22.79 -10.18 -15.42
C HIS A 26 22.14 -9.18 -16.40
N ASN A 27 20.83 -8.89 -16.31
CA ASN A 27 20.12 -7.92 -17.17
C ASN A 27 18.99 -7.22 -16.38
N ASN A 28 19.39 -6.37 -15.43
CA ASN A 28 18.43 -5.65 -14.61
C ASN A 28 17.81 -4.49 -15.39
N THR A 29 16.56 -4.65 -15.84
CA THR A 29 15.75 -3.53 -16.35
C THR A 29 15.40 -2.50 -15.26
N ILE A 30 15.73 -2.80 -14.00
CA ILE A 30 15.50 -1.96 -12.83
C ILE A 30 16.82 -1.87 -12.07
N ASN A 31 17.38 -0.68 -11.97
CA ASN A 31 18.50 -0.43 -11.09
C ASN A 31 18.02 -0.56 -9.62
N PRO A 32 18.63 -1.43 -8.80
CA PRO A 32 18.26 -1.57 -7.39
C PRO A 32 18.30 -0.26 -6.60
N GLN A 33 19.15 0.69 -7.02
CA GLN A 33 19.30 2.00 -6.38
C GLN A 33 18.13 2.96 -6.63
N ASP A 34 17.37 2.73 -7.70
CA ASP A 34 16.20 3.53 -8.06
C ASP A 34 14.91 2.97 -7.42
N LEU A 35 14.97 1.77 -6.83
CA LEU A 35 13.84 1.16 -6.17
C LEU A 35 13.75 1.61 -4.71
N GLU A 36 12.57 2.10 -4.34
CA GLU A 36 12.24 2.39 -2.95
C GLU A 36 11.03 1.55 -2.53
N ILE A 37 11.17 0.89 -1.39
CA ILE A 37 10.07 0.24 -0.69
C ILE A 37 9.29 1.32 0.06
N LEU A 38 7.98 1.30 -0.10
CA LEU A 38 7.09 2.32 0.39
C LEU A 38 6.33 1.82 1.63
N SER A 39 6.35 2.62 2.70
CA SER A 39 5.41 2.50 3.81
C SER A 39 4.61 3.79 3.95
N THR A 40 3.32 3.67 4.19
CA THR A 40 2.44 4.82 4.42
C THR A 40 1.70 4.55 5.70
N ILE A 41 2.15 5.18 6.78
CA ILE A 41 1.71 4.95 8.15
C ILE A 41 0.88 6.16 8.57
N ARG A 42 -0.22 5.94 9.30
CA ARG A 42 -0.94 7.03 9.94
C ARG A 42 -0.35 7.27 11.33
N TYR A 43 0.12 8.49 11.58
CA TYR A 43 0.28 8.99 12.94
C TYR A 43 -1.01 9.68 13.35
N ASP A 44 -1.47 9.39 14.56
CA ASP A 44 -2.64 10.02 15.14
C ASP A 44 -2.48 10.13 16.67
N PRO A 45 -2.57 11.35 17.25
CA PRO A 45 -2.42 11.53 18.70
C PRO A 45 -3.52 10.87 19.52
N ASN A 46 -4.65 10.52 18.90
CA ASN A 46 -5.79 9.96 19.62
C ASN A 46 -5.74 8.44 19.75
N LEU A 47 -4.82 7.76 19.06
CA LEU A 47 -4.69 6.31 19.14
C LEU A 47 -4.04 5.79 20.44
N SER A 48 -3.48 6.67 21.27
CA SER A 48 -2.98 6.33 22.59
C SER A 48 -3.98 6.73 23.67
N SER A 49 -3.99 6.01 24.80
CA SER A 49 -4.87 6.32 25.94
C SER A 49 -4.66 7.73 26.52
N VAL A 50 -3.47 8.31 26.33
CA VAL A 50 -3.14 9.69 26.68
C VAL A 50 -2.57 10.35 25.43
N SER A 51 -3.17 11.46 25.00
CA SER A 51 -2.67 12.21 23.84
C SER A 51 -1.30 12.84 24.14
N PRO A 52 -0.35 12.76 23.20
CA PRO A 52 0.98 13.31 23.42
C PRO A 52 0.96 14.84 23.42
N LEU A 53 1.62 15.46 24.40
CA LEU A 53 1.83 16.91 24.46
C LEU A 53 3.23 17.32 23.98
N THR A 54 4.18 16.39 24.08
CA THR A 54 5.56 16.52 23.63
C THR A 54 5.98 15.31 22.79
N TYR A 55 7.14 15.39 22.13
CA TYR A 55 7.67 14.26 21.36
C TYR A 55 8.03 13.05 22.22
N ASP A 56 8.32 13.26 23.50
CA ASP A 56 8.70 12.18 24.42
C ASP A 56 7.46 11.43 24.96
N ASP A 57 6.27 12.04 24.83
CA ASP A 57 4.99 11.42 25.18
C ASP A 57 4.43 10.53 24.05
N ILE A 58 5.02 10.59 22.85
CA ILE A 58 4.61 9.73 21.75
C ILE A 58 4.88 8.27 22.15
N THR A 59 3.98 7.39 21.77
CA THR A 59 4.07 5.94 21.98
C THR A 59 3.95 5.19 20.66
N PRO A 60 4.35 3.91 20.58
CA PRO A 60 4.12 3.09 19.39
C PRO A 60 2.65 3.06 18.93
N GLN A 61 1.70 3.14 19.87
CA GLN A 61 0.26 3.10 19.60
C GLN A 61 -0.20 4.30 18.76
N ASN A 62 0.50 5.44 18.82
CA ASN A 62 0.19 6.60 17.99
C ASN A 62 0.44 6.35 16.48
N PHE A 63 1.12 5.26 16.13
CA PHE A 63 1.34 4.86 14.76
C PHE A 63 0.47 3.66 14.42
N PHE A 64 -0.58 3.89 13.64
CA PHE A 64 -1.57 2.87 13.30
C PHE A 64 -0.91 1.66 12.62
N LEU A 65 -1.14 0.47 13.19
CA LEU A 65 -0.62 -0.82 12.71
C LEU A 65 0.91 -0.87 12.56
N LEU A 66 1.64 -0.23 13.48
CA LEU A 66 3.10 -0.19 13.44
C LEU A 66 3.76 -1.59 13.38
N PRO A 67 3.31 -2.61 14.14
CA PRO A 67 3.87 -3.95 14.03
C PRO A 67 3.71 -4.53 12.62
N GLU A 68 2.52 -4.42 12.01
CA GLU A 68 2.23 -4.90 10.65
C GLU A 68 3.05 -4.16 9.60
N HIS A 69 3.21 -2.84 9.77
CA HIS A 69 4.10 -2.04 8.93
C HIS A 69 5.56 -2.51 9.02
N THR A 70 6.03 -2.83 10.23
CA THR A 70 7.39 -3.35 10.47
C THR A 70 7.56 -4.71 9.80
N SER A 71 6.68 -5.68 10.07
CA SER A 71 6.77 -7.03 9.49
C SER A 71 6.69 -6.99 7.96
N ARG A 72 5.80 -6.18 7.39
CA ARG A 72 5.71 -6.00 5.94
C ARG A 72 6.99 -5.42 5.35
N LEU A 73 7.62 -4.45 6.03
CA LEU A 73 8.88 -3.86 5.60
C LEU A 73 10.01 -4.88 5.63
N GLN A 74 10.19 -5.60 6.75
CA GLN A 74 11.18 -6.67 6.88
C GLN A 74 11.05 -7.70 5.76
N PHE A 75 9.83 -8.20 5.53
CA PHE A 75 9.56 -9.15 4.46
C PHE A 75 9.88 -8.58 3.06
N SER A 76 9.50 -7.33 2.81
CA SER A 76 9.79 -6.65 1.54
C SER A 76 11.30 -6.49 1.29
N MET A 77 12.05 -6.03 2.31
CA MET A 77 13.50 -5.86 2.21
C MET A 77 14.18 -7.20 1.89
N ASN A 78 13.88 -8.24 2.68
CA ASN A 78 14.42 -9.59 2.46
C ASN A 78 14.14 -10.08 1.04
N PHE A 79 12.90 -9.92 0.56
CA PHE A 79 12.52 -10.33 -0.78
C PHE A 79 13.32 -9.60 -1.86
N PHE A 80 13.45 -8.27 -1.78
CA PHE A 80 14.14 -7.51 -2.82
C PHE A 80 15.66 -7.68 -2.78
N HIS A 81 16.26 -7.86 -1.59
CA HIS A 81 17.67 -8.26 -1.50
C HIS A 81 17.91 -9.61 -2.19
N LEU A 82 17.03 -10.60 -1.95
CA LEU A 82 17.10 -11.89 -2.63
C LEU A 82 16.90 -11.74 -4.15
N LEU A 83 15.91 -10.95 -4.58
CA LEU A 83 15.61 -10.73 -6.00
C LEU A 83 16.80 -10.13 -6.76
N PHE A 84 17.48 -9.15 -6.16
CA PHE A 84 18.60 -8.45 -6.78
C PHE A 84 19.97 -9.07 -6.49
N GLY A 85 20.03 -10.14 -5.69
CA GLY A 85 21.29 -10.78 -5.30
C GLY A 85 22.18 -9.87 -4.43
N THR A 86 21.59 -8.98 -3.63
CA THR A 86 22.31 -8.12 -2.70
C THR A 86 22.19 -8.66 -1.26
N THR A 87 23.07 -8.21 -0.37
CA THR A 87 23.08 -8.62 1.04
C THR A 87 22.36 -7.59 1.91
N LEU A 88 21.48 -8.07 2.80
CA LEU A 88 20.90 -7.26 3.86
C LEU A 88 21.80 -7.35 5.09
N ASP A 89 22.45 -6.25 5.46
CA ASP A 89 23.40 -6.16 6.59
C ASP A 89 22.83 -5.39 7.80
N PHE A 90 21.52 -5.11 7.78
CA PHE A 90 20.81 -4.44 8.86
C PHE A 90 19.46 -5.10 9.14
N GLU A 91 18.91 -4.79 10.32
CA GLU A 91 17.60 -5.26 10.74
C GLU A 91 16.66 -4.08 10.97
N ILE A 92 15.41 -4.19 10.47
CA ILE A 92 14.36 -3.21 10.74
C ILE A 92 13.51 -3.74 11.89
N THR A 93 13.81 -3.34 13.12
CA THR A 93 12.96 -3.69 14.28
C THR A 93 11.85 -2.66 14.49
N GLU A 94 10.78 -3.05 15.17
CA GLU A 94 9.68 -2.13 15.49
C GLU A 94 10.18 -0.92 16.31
N SER A 95 11.01 -1.19 17.32
CA SER A 95 11.60 -0.14 18.16
C SER A 95 12.49 0.83 17.37
N PHE A 96 13.23 0.33 16.37
CA PHE A 96 14.03 1.17 15.49
C PHE A 96 13.14 2.03 14.60
N LEU A 97 12.15 1.42 13.92
CA LEU A 97 11.22 2.15 13.06
C LEU A 97 10.47 3.24 13.84
N TYR A 98 9.96 2.90 15.02
CA TYR A 98 9.33 3.82 15.95
C TYR A 98 10.21 5.05 16.25
N LYS A 99 11.47 4.81 16.68
CA LYS A 99 12.42 5.89 16.98
C LYS A 99 12.66 6.78 15.76
N GLN A 100 12.82 6.19 14.57
CA GLN A 100 13.02 6.94 13.34
C GLN A 100 11.81 7.81 12.99
N LEU A 101 10.59 7.34 13.21
CA LEU A 101 9.35 8.10 12.98
C LEU A 101 9.25 9.30 13.93
N VAL A 102 9.49 9.11 15.23
CA VAL A 102 9.50 10.20 16.22
C VAL A 102 10.59 11.21 15.91
N GLN A 103 11.79 10.74 15.55
CA GLN A 103 12.88 11.62 15.12
C GLN A 103 12.53 12.41 13.86
N ALA A 104 11.84 11.80 12.89
CA ALA A 104 11.38 12.49 11.69
C ALA A 104 10.36 13.60 12.03
N MET A 105 9.39 13.32 12.91
CA MET A 105 8.45 14.34 13.41
C MET A 105 9.18 15.51 14.05
N ARG A 106 10.14 15.22 14.95
CA ARG A 106 10.96 16.22 15.65
C ARG A 106 11.80 17.06 14.69
N LYS A 107 12.53 16.42 13.77
CA LYS A 107 13.38 17.08 12.77
C LYS A 107 12.57 18.00 11.85
N LEU A 108 11.37 17.56 11.45
CA LEU A 108 10.47 18.32 10.59
C LEU A 108 9.56 19.28 11.37
N LYS A 109 9.74 19.39 12.69
CA LYS A 109 8.98 20.27 13.60
C LYS A 109 7.46 20.12 13.44
N LYS A 110 7.00 18.88 13.30
CA LYS A 110 5.57 18.55 13.18
C LYS A 110 4.92 18.61 14.56
N SER A 111 3.73 19.21 14.64
CA SER A 111 2.98 19.28 15.90
C SER A 111 2.62 17.87 16.36
N VAL A 112 2.79 17.54 17.63
CA VAL A 112 2.32 16.23 18.14
C VAL A 112 0.80 16.17 18.31
N LEU A 113 0.11 17.32 18.20
CA LEU A 113 -1.33 17.41 18.37
C LEU A 113 -2.12 17.18 17.07
N CYS A 114 -1.44 17.05 15.93
CA CYS A 114 -2.07 16.89 14.61
C CYS A 114 -1.90 15.46 14.10
N SER A 115 -2.86 15.00 13.31
CA SER A 115 -2.76 13.73 12.58
C SER A 115 -1.90 13.88 11.31
N TYR A 116 -1.10 12.85 11.00
CA TYR A 116 -0.27 12.84 9.79
C TYR A 116 -0.37 11.53 9.02
N LYS A 117 -0.36 11.65 7.69
CA LYS A 117 0.10 10.58 6.81
C LYS A 117 1.62 10.66 6.71
N VAL A 118 2.29 9.67 7.29
CA VAL A 118 3.73 9.50 7.23
C VAL A 118 4.09 8.58 6.07
N ARG A 119 4.84 9.09 5.10
CA ARG A 119 5.33 8.33 3.95
C ARG A 119 6.82 8.06 4.13
N GLY A 120 7.17 6.79 4.33
CA GLY A 120 8.54 6.31 4.40
C GLY A 120 8.97 5.70 3.07
N LEU A 121 10.11 6.14 2.56
CA LEU A 121 10.77 5.66 1.34
C LEU A 121 12.08 4.99 1.74
N PHE A 122 12.12 3.66 1.67
CA PHE A 122 13.23 2.83 2.14
C PHE A 122 14.00 2.30 0.94
N LYS A 123 15.30 2.58 0.88
CA LYS A 123 16.20 2.04 -0.13
C LYS A 123 16.85 0.75 0.38
N LEU A 124 17.35 -0.05 -0.57
CA LEU A 124 18.02 -1.32 -0.25
C LEU A 124 19.38 -1.14 0.44
N ASP A 125 19.95 0.07 0.41
CA ASP A 125 21.16 0.40 1.18
C ASP A 125 20.88 0.76 2.65
N GLY A 126 19.61 0.69 3.07
CA GLY A 126 19.17 1.04 4.43
C GLY A 126 18.88 2.53 4.65
N SER A 127 19.12 3.38 3.65
CA SER A 127 18.73 4.79 3.74
C SER A 127 17.20 4.93 3.67
N VAL A 128 16.69 5.91 4.42
CA VAL A 128 15.26 6.18 4.53
C VAL A 128 14.96 7.67 4.47
N THR A 129 13.92 8.03 3.73
CA THR A 129 13.32 9.37 3.73
C THR A 129 11.90 9.31 4.28
N PHE A 130 11.59 10.22 5.21
CA PHE A 130 10.23 10.39 5.73
C PHE A 130 9.63 11.72 5.29
N GLU A 131 8.42 11.65 4.75
CA GLU A 131 7.59 12.79 4.40
C GLU A 131 6.34 12.77 5.27
N LEU A 132 5.95 13.91 5.85
CA LEU A 132 4.78 14.01 6.73
C LEU A 132 3.79 15.04 6.21
N TYR A 133 2.61 14.54 5.84
CA TYR A 133 1.50 15.34 5.34
C TYR A 133 0.40 15.36 6.39
N GLU A 134 -0.01 16.56 6.81
CA GLU A 134 -1.13 16.70 7.73
C GLU A 134 -2.39 16.13 7.09
N VAL A 135 -3.18 15.42 7.88
CA VAL A 135 -4.46 14.85 7.47
C VAL A 135 -5.48 15.12 8.55
N PRO A 136 -6.78 15.15 8.22
CA PRO A 136 -7.83 15.26 9.22
C PRO A 136 -7.71 14.12 10.26
N GLY A 137 -8.02 14.45 11.50
CA GLY A 137 -8.35 13.46 12.53
C GLY A 137 -9.47 12.55 12.06
N ARG A 138 -9.50 11.31 12.54
CA ARG A 138 -10.55 10.34 12.24
C ARG A 138 -11.00 9.66 13.51
N HIS A 139 -12.31 9.57 13.70
CA HIS A 139 -12.92 8.93 14.86
C HIS A 139 -12.78 7.40 14.83
N ASN A 140 -12.79 6.84 13.62
CA ASN A 140 -12.67 5.40 13.38
C ASN A 140 -11.80 5.15 12.15
N LEU A 141 -10.65 4.50 12.35
CA LEU A 141 -9.74 4.16 11.25
C LEU A 141 -10.13 2.91 10.46
N LEU A 142 -11.07 2.13 10.99
CA LEU A 142 -11.62 0.93 10.37
C LEU A 142 -13.02 1.15 9.77
N SER A 143 -13.49 2.41 9.70
CA SER A 143 -14.80 2.70 9.11
C SER A 143 -14.89 2.16 7.67
N GLY A 144 -16.03 1.54 7.34
CA GLY A 144 -16.29 0.92 6.04
C GLY A 144 -15.75 -0.52 5.85
N ILE A 145 -15.04 -1.10 6.81
CA ILE A 145 -14.61 -2.52 6.74
C ILE A 145 -15.70 -3.45 7.30
N PHE A 146 -16.41 -3.00 8.34
CA PHE A 146 -17.43 -3.78 9.04
C PHE A 146 -18.80 -3.07 9.04
N PRO A 147 -19.44 -2.90 7.88
CA PRO A 147 -20.71 -2.17 7.79
C PRO A 147 -21.88 -2.88 8.53
N ASP A 148 -21.80 -4.20 8.72
CA ASP A 148 -22.92 -5.01 9.23
C ASP A 148 -22.72 -5.53 10.67
N LEU A 149 -21.57 -5.27 11.28
CA LEU A 149 -21.36 -5.57 12.70
C LEU A 149 -21.94 -4.41 13.49
N GLY A 150 -23.22 -4.50 13.85
CA GLY A 150 -23.90 -3.55 14.75
C GLY A 150 -23.24 -3.40 16.14
N THR A 151 -22.13 -4.09 16.37
CA THR A 151 -21.23 -4.00 17.52
C THR A 151 -19.80 -4.14 17.03
N PHE A 152 -18.97 -3.12 17.24
CA PHE A 152 -17.51 -3.24 17.09
C PHE A 152 -17.02 -4.40 17.98
N PRO A 153 -16.14 -5.29 17.50
CA PRO A 153 -15.52 -6.29 18.37
C PRO A 153 -14.84 -5.57 19.54
N GLU A 154 -15.09 -5.99 20.78
CA GLU A 154 -14.55 -5.39 22.01
C GLU A 154 -13.01 -5.24 21.95
N GLU A 155 -12.34 -6.20 21.30
CA GLU A 155 -10.90 -6.21 21.03
C GLU A 155 -10.40 -5.05 20.14
N LEU A 156 -11.30 -4.40 19.41
CA LEU A 156 -11.03 -3.29 18.49
C LEU A 156 -11.68 -1.97 18.96
N GLU A 157 -12.27 -1.95 20.15
CA GLU A 157 -12.96 -0.79 20.71
C GLU A 157 -12.02 0.41 20.90
N PHE A 158 -10.71 0.16 21.13
CA PHE A 158 -9.68 1.20 21.18
C PHE A 158 -9.50 1.99 19.87
N LEU A 159 -10.07 1.51 18.75
CA LEU A 159 -10.07 2.18 17.45
C LEU A 159 -11.34 3.02 17.21
N SER A 160 -12.27 3.02 18.16
CA SER A 160 -13.53 3.76 18.13
C SER A 160 -13.57 4.75 19.29
N HIS A 161 -13.71 6.05 19.01
CA HIS A 161 -13.82 7.07 20.05
C HIS A 161 -15.28 7.45 20.32
N PRO A 162 -15.70 7.56 21.60
CA PRO A 162 -17.10 7.81 21.98
C PRO A 162 -17.59 9.26 21.84
N ASP A 163 -16.73 10.24 21.57
CA ASP A 163 -17.06 11.66 21.78
C ASP A 163 -17.52 12.46 20.53
N ASP A 164 -17.71 11.88 19.34
CA ASP A 164 -18.00 12.70 18.14
C ASP A 164 -19.01 12.06 17.15
N GLU A 165 -20.26 12.53 17.18
CA GLU A 165 -21.40 12.08 16.35
C GLU A 165 -21.36 12.52 14.86
N ASP A 166 -20.37 13.33 14.43
CA ASP A 166 -20.45 14.11 13.17
C ASP A 166 -19.52 13.65 12.02
N GLY A 167 -18.93 12.46 12.10
CA GLY A 167 -18.09 11.93 11.03
C GLY A 167 -18.88 11.44 9.81
N GLU A 168 -18.95 12.22 8.72
CA GLU A 168 -19.55 11.74 7.46
C GLU A 168 -18.79 10.53 6.89
N ASP A 169 -19.45 9.37 6.87
CA ASP A 169 -18.95 8.19 6.17
C ASP A 169 -18.84 8.45 4.67
N VAL A 170 -17.60 8.55 4.19
CA VAL A 170 -17.31 8.83 2.78
C VAL A 170 -17.63 7.59 1.95
N ASN A 171 -18.71 7.66 1.18
CA ASN A 171 -19.05 6.65 0.18
C ASN A 171 -18.20 6.82 -1.09
N TRP A 172 -17.36 5.82 -1.40
CA TRP A 172 -16.50 5.83 -2.58
C TRP A 172 -17.24 5.32 -3.82
N LYS A 173 -17.15 6.06 -4.93
CA LYS A 173 -17.55 5.54 -6.24
C LYS A 173 -16.43 4.64 -6.78
N VAL A 174 -16.71 3.34 -6.87
CA VAL A 174 -15.75 2.34 -7.35
C VAL A 174 -15.99 2.05 -8.84
N TYR A 175 -14.89 1.78 -9.56
CA TYR A 175 -14.87 1.50 -10.99
C TYR A 175 -14.04 0.25 -11.23
N ILE A 176 -14.47 -0.57 -12.18
CA ILE A 176 -13.74 -1.76 -12.61
C ILE A 176 -13.00 -1.41 -13.90
N SER A 177 -11.71 -1.70 -13.94
CA SER A 177 -10.89 -1.58 -15.15
C SER A 177 -11.03 -2.84 -15.98
N ASP A 178 -11.28 -2.70 -17.27
CA ASP A 178 -11.38 -3.83 -18.21
C ASP A 178 -9.99 -4.42 -18.56
N SER A 179 -8.92 -3.67 -18.29
CA SER A 179 -7.54 -4.13 -18.47
C SER A 179 -7.09 -5.01 -17.29
N PRO A 180 -6.71 -6.29 -17.52
CA PRO A 180 -6.19 -7.15 -16.47
C PRO A 180 -4.81 -6.67 -15.99
N THR A 181 -4.50 -6.90 -14.71
CA THR A 181 -3.17 -6.63 -14.13
C THR A 181 -2.45 -7.94 -13.88
N LEU A 182 -1.24 -8.09 -14.44
CA LEU A 182 -0.40 -9.27 -14.23
C LEU A 182 0.32 -9.20 -12.86
N ILE A 183 0.47 -10.35 -12.21
CA ILE A 183 1.06 -10.46 -10.87
C ILE A 183 2.58 -10.39 -10.95
N SER A 184 3.17 -9.38 -10.33
CA SER A 184 4.61 -9.17 -10.20
C SER A 184 5.00 -8.77 -8.77
N PRO A 185 6.30 -8.69 -8.44
CA PRO A 185 6.73 -8.11 -7.18
C PRO A 185 6.20 -6.70 -6.97
N PHE A 186 6.01 -5.92 -8.03
CA PHE A 186 5.53 -4.54 -7.96
C PHE A 186 4.02 -4.43 -7.79
N THR A 187 3.28 -5.54 -7.93
CA THR A 187 1.87 -5.63 -7.53
C THR A 187 1.70 -6.18 -6.12
N SER A 188 2.55 -7.13 -5.71
CA SER A 188 2.47 -7.78 -4.40
C SER A 188 3.11 -6.96 -3.27
N PHE A 189 4.17 -6.22 -3.59
CA PHE A 189 4.89 -5.36 -2.64
C PHE A 189 4.58 -3.89 -2.91
N LYS A 190 4.62 -3.08 -1.84
CA LYS A 190 4.40 -1.64 -1.93
C LYS A 190 5.72 -0.95 -2.22
N THR A 191 5.93 -0.54 -3.47
CA THR A 191 7.14 0.17 -3.90
C THR A 191 6.79 1.48 -4.63
N THR A 192 7.80 2.22 -5.06
CA THR A 192 7.67 3.38 -5.96
C THR A 192 7.43 3.01 -7.42
N LYS A 193 7.74 1.77 -7.83
CA LYS A 193 7.40 1.23 -9.15
C LYS A 193 5.91 0.90 -9.22
N ARG A 194 5.12 1.81 -9.79
CA ARG A 194 3.64 1.81 -9.68
C ARG A 194 2.93 2.05 -11.00
N GLU A 195 3.59 1.79 -12.13
CA GLU A 195 3.07 2.13 -13.47
C GLU A 195 1.68 1.52 -13.69
N VAL A 196 1.48 0.24 -13.36
CA VAL A 196 0.18 -0.43 -13.51
C VAL A 196 -0.95 0.27 -12.74
N TYR A 197 -0.65 0.79 -11.55
CA TYR A 197 -1.62 1.54 -10.73
C TYR A 197 -1.85 2.96 -11.27
N ASN A 198 -0.80 3.59 -11.79
CA ASN A 198 -0.87 4.91 -12.39
C ASN A 198 -1.70 4.89 -13.67
N GLU A 199 -1.51 3.89 -14.54
CA GLU A 199 -2.31 3.71 -15.75
C GLU A 199 -3.78 3.43 -15.42
N ALA A 200 -4.07 2.55 -14.45
CA ALA A 200 -5.44 2.30 -14.00
C ALA A 200 -6.14 3.58 -13.51
N ARG A 201 -5.41 4.48 -12.82
CA ARG A 201 -5.94 5.78 -12.37
C ARG A 201 -6.11 6.80 -13.49
N LYS A 202 -5.27 6.77 -14.53
CA LYS A 202 -5.45 7.63 -15.72
C LYS A 202 -6.76 7.30 -16.44
N LEU A 203 -7.09 6.01 -16.58
CA LEU A 203 -8.37 5.57 -17.15
C LEU A 203 -9.56 6.17 -16.39
N TYR A 204 -9.48 6.28 -15.06
CA TYR A 204 -10.52 6.92 -14.25
C TYR A 204 -10.72 8.40 -14.62
N SER A 205 -9.63 9.17 -14.78
CA SER A 205 -9.74 10.60 -15.15
C SER A 205 -10.48 10.80 -16.49
N VAL A 206 -10.29 9.87 -17.43
CA VAL A 206 -11.01 9.83 -18.70
C VAL A 206 -12.48 9.42 -18.50
N LEU A 207 -12.77 8.39 -17.70
CA LEU A 207 -14.15 7.94 -17.41
C LEU A 207 -14.98 9.02 -16.69
N THR A 208 -14.38 9.83 -15.81
CA THR A 208 -15.05 10.99 -15.21
C THR A 208 -15.40 12.08 -16.22
N GLN A 209 -14.66 12.19 -17.32
CA GLN A 209 -14.99 13.09 -18.43
C GLN A 209 -16.09 12.52 -19.35
N VAL A 210 -16.13 11.19 -19.54
CA VAL A 210 -17.10 10.52 -20.43
C VAL A 210 -18.48 10.37 -19.78
N ARG A 211 -18.59 10.37 -18.44
CA ARG A 211 -19.84 10.20 -17.66
C ARG A 211 -20.86 11.37 -17.73
N LYS A 212 -20.90 12.13 -18.83
CA LYS A 212 -22.12 12.84 -19.28
C LYS A 212 -23.03 11.98 -20.17
N LYS A 213 -22.63 10.77 -20.56
CA LYS A 213 -23.48 9.83 -21.32
C LYS A 213 -23.38 8.41 -20.77
N LEU A 214 -24.42 8.03 -20.02
CA LEU A 214 -25.11 6.73 -19.96
C LEU A 214 -24.33 5.45 -20.34
N PHE A 215 -24.27 4.46 -19.43
CA PHE A 215 -25.00 3.17 -19.55
C PHE A 215 -24.68 2.19 -18.40
N PHE A 216 -25.70 1.39 -18.05
CA PHE A 216 -25.66 0.14 -17.28
C PHE A 216 -25.07 -0.99 -18.13
N LEU A 217 -24.36 -1.98 -17.53
CA LEU A 217 -24.79 -3.40 -17.56
C LEU A 217 -23.90 -4.29 -16.67
N ILE A 218 -24.56 -5.28 -16.07
CA ILE A 218 -24.10 -6.32 -15.14
C ILE A 218 -23.13 -7.31 -15.81
N LEU A 219 -22.15 -7.83 -15.07
CA LEU A 219 -21.53 -9.13 -15.40
C LEU A 219 -21.44 -10.07 -14.20
N LYS A 220 -22.07 -11.22 -14.41
CA LYS A 220 -22.21 -12.41 -13.57
C LYS A 220 -20.91 -13.20 -13.60
N THR A 221 -20.41 -13.67 -12.46
CA THR A 221 -19.27 -14.60 -12.40
C THR A 221 -19.75 -16.03 -12.67
N MET A 222 -19.15 -16.71 -13.65
CA MET A 222 -19.29 -18.15 -13.82
C MET A 222 -18.24 -18.88 -12.98
N SER A 223 -18.70 -19.91 -12.27
CA SER A 223 -17.91 -20.81 -11.43
C SER A 223 -17.30 -21.95 -12.25
N TRP A 224 -16.10 -22.37 -11.89
CA TRP A 224 -15.24 -23.37 -12.55
C TRP A 224 -15.80 -24.81 -12.64
N ARG A 225 -17.06 -25.07 -12.25
CA ARG A 225 -17.64 -26.44 -12.27
C ARG A 225 -18.35 -26.84 -13.56
N GLU A 226 -18.50 -25.95 -14.55
CA GLU A 226 -19.25 -26.24 -15.79
C GLU A 226 -18.37 -26.63 -16.99
N ALA A 227 -17.04 -26.71 -16.83
CA ALA A 227 -16.11 -27.00 -17.94
C ALA A 227 -15.77 -28.49 -18.14
N SER A 228 -16.39 -29.41 -17.40
CA SER A 228 -16.06 -30.85 -17.44
C SER A 228 -17.14 -31.74 -18.09
N GLN A 229 -18.04 -31.19 -18.90
CA GLN A 229 -19.04 -31.96 -19.67
C GLN A 229 -19.21 -31.52 -21.13
N ILE A 230 -18.13 -31.13 -21.82
CA ILE A 230 -18.12 -31.02 -23.29
C ILE A 230 -16.97 -31.84 -23.86
#